data_AF-A0A6B2G166-F1
#
_entry.id   AF-A0A6B2G166-F1
#
_cell.length_a   1.000
_cell.length_b   1.000
_cell.length_c   1.000
_cell.angle_alpha   90.00
_cell.angle_beta   90.00
_cell.angle_gamma   90.00
#
_symmetry.space_group_name_H-M   'P 1'
#
loop_
_entity.id
_entity.type
_entity.pdbx_description
1 polymer ?
#
loop_
_entity_poly.entity_id
_entity_poly.type
_entity_poly.pdbx_seq_one_letter_code
_entity_poly.pdbx_strand_id
1 'polypeptide(L)'
;QMMQIIVNNLYRKKEVFLRELISNSFDALDKVRFASLTDPSILDPEPDLYIHVHIDKVNKILTVTDTGIGMCREELLINLGTIAKSGTRDFITKLSGTNDSSSSISSQIGQFGVGFYSVFLVADRVVVASKCHSDPVQHIFEADTGSIQVFVDPRNSSLSRGTSVMLYLNQEASDFLKEDTIENLIKKYSEFIMFPIFMWSTLDDDRKEVAPHWRRVNRVSPLWMRPAKNISATEYEEFYNSITYGHKRERYAAPLGWVHVFAEGETNF
;
A
#
# COMPACT_ATOMS: atom_id res chain seq x y z
N GLN A 1 -19.18 9.67 13.09
CA GLN A 1 -18.74 11.09 12.99
C GLN A 1 -17.28 11.25 12.52
N MET A 2 -16.28 10.62 13.14
CA MET A 2 -14.85 10.71 12.70
C MET A 2 -14.61 10.23 11.26
N MET A 3 -15.05 9.01 10.92
CA MET A 3 -14.91 8.47 9.56
C MET A 3 -15.58 9.36 8.52
N GLN A 4 -16.69 10.00 8.86
CA GLN A 4 -17.44 10.91 8.00
C GLN A 4 -16.66 12.21 7.69
N ILE A 5 -15.83 12.69 8.62
CA ILE A 5 -14.98 13.88 8.40
C ILE A 5 -13.74 13.52 7.56
N ILE A 6 -13.16 12.33 7.80
CA ILE A 6 -12.07 11.79 6.97
C ILE A 6 -12.55 11.62 5.52
N VAL A 7 -13.76 11.10 5.34
CA VAL A 7 -14.37 10.89 4.02
C VAL A 7 -14.72 12.21 3.31
N ASN A 8 -15.25 13.20 4.04
CA ASN A 8 -15.77 14.42 3.42
C ASN A 8 -14.73 15.52 3.13
N ASN A 9 -13.63 15.59 3.90
CA ASN A 9 -12.68 16.71 3.81
C ASN A 9 -11.31 16.36 3.21
N LEU A 10 -10.97 15.07 3.06
CA LEU A 10 -9.56 14.70 2.86
C LEU A 10 -9.14 14.46 1.41
N TYR A 11 -10.02 14.07 0.51
CA TYR A 11 -9.59 13.70 -0.85
C TYR A 11 -10.64 14.02 -1.92
N ARG A 12 -10.29 14.95 -2.82
CA ARG A 12 -11.03 15.16 -4.08
C ARG A 12 -10.95 13.97 -5.05
N LYS A 13 -9.98 13.07 -4.87
CA LYS A 13 -9.75 11.90 -5.73
C LYS A 13 -9.70 10.61 -4.90
N LYS A 14 -10.70 9.75 -5.09
CA LYS A 14 -10.84 8.48 -4.37
C LYS A 14 -9.68 7.50 -4.62
N GLU A 15 -8.96 7.62 -5.73
CA GLU A 15 -7.84 6.73 -6.14
C GLU A 15 -6.66 6.63 -5.15
N VAL A 16 -6.55 7.55 -4.18
CA VAL A 16 -5.45 7.61 -3.22
C VAL A 16 -5.36 6.36 -2.34
N PHE A 17 -6.47 5.65 -2.10
CA PHE A 17 -6.43 4.45 -1.25
C PHE A 17 -5.42 3.40 -1.73
N LEU A 18 -5.32 3.21 -3.04
CA LEU A 18 -4.45 2.17 -3.61
C LEU A 18 -2.98 2.53 -3.46
N ARG A 19 -2.65 3.82 -3.60
CA ARG A 19 -1.31 4.37 -3.32
C ARG A 19 -0.88 4.08 -1.89
N GLU A 20 -1.76 4.32 -0.92
CA GLU A 20 -1.46 4.09 0.49
C GLU A 20 -1.31 2.59 0.79
N LEU A 21 -2.16 1.73 0.23
CA LEU A 21 -2.04 0.28 0.40
C LEU A 21 -0.74 -0.26 -0.18
N ILE A 22 -0.40 0.12 -1.41
CA ILE A 22 0.84 -0.30 -2.06
C ILE A 22 2.06 0.20 -1.27
N SER A 23 2.05 1.44 -0.76
CA SER A 23 3.12 1.98 0.08
C SER A 23 3.28 1.19 1.38
N ASN A 24 2.18 0.84 2.05
CA ASN A 24 2.23 0.06 3.28
C ASN A 24 2.76 -1.37 3.03
N SER A 25 2.35 -1.98 1.92
CA SER A 25 2.87 -3.29 1.51
C SER A 25 4.36 -3.24 1.16
N PHE A 26 4.83 -2.17 0.50
CA PHE A 26 6.27 -1.95 0.28
C PHE A 26 7.04 -1.85 1.61
N ASP A 27 6.57 -1.03 2.55
CA ASP A 27 7.19 -0.88 3.87
C ASP A 27 7.21 -2.22 4.63
N ALA A 28 6.16 -3.03 4.52
CA ALA A 28 6.10 -4.36 5.14
C ALA A 28 7.10 -5.34 4.51
N LEU A 29 7.27 -5.31 3.19
CA LEU A 29 8.25 -6.12 2.46
C LEU A 29 9.69 -5.69 2.76
N ASP A 30 9.94 -4.38 2.85
CA ASP A 30 11.28 -3.88 3.17
C ASP A 30 11.67 -4.20 4.62
N LYS A 31 10.72 -4.13 5.55
CA LYS A 31 10.92 -4.56 6.95
C LYS A 31 11.30 -6.03 7.06
N VAL A 32 10.61 -6.94 6.37
CA VAL A 32 10.96 -8.37 6.44
C VAL A 32 12.29 -8.64 5.75
N ARG A 33 12.59 -7.96 4.63
CA ARG A 33 13.88 -8.02 3.95
C ARG A 33 15.01 -7.60 4.88
N PHE A 34 14.86 -6.49 5.61
CA PHE A 34 15.86 -6.03 6.56
C PHE A 34 16.00 -6.97 7.76
N ALA A 35 14.88 -7.45 8.32
CA ALA A 35 14.88 -8.41 9.42
C ALA A 35 15.59 -9.72 9.04
N SER A 36 15.43 -10.19 7.80
CA SER A 36 16.09 -11.41 7.30
C SER A 36 17.62 -11.33 7.23
N LEU A 37 18.20 -10.13 7.29
CA LEU A 37 19.66 -9.95 7.38
C LEU A 37 20.19 -10.42 8.74
N THR A 38 19.36 -10.39 9.79
CA THR A 38 19.71 -10.83 11.13
C THR A 38 19.15 -12.22 11.43
N ASP A 39 17.92 -12.50 11.00
CA ASP A 39 17.25 -13.78 11.16
C ASP A 39 16.66 -14.27 9.83
N PRO A 40 17.43 -15.06 9.05
CA PRO A 40 16.95 -15.58 7.76
C PRO A 40 15.70 -16.45 7.86
N SER A 41 15.44 -17.09 9.01
CA SER A 41 14.31 -18.01 9.19
C SER A 41 12.94 -17.31 9.12
N ILE A 42 12.92 -15.98 9.23
CA ILE A 42 11.71 -15.18 9.01
C ILE A 42 11.12 -15.36 7.61
N LEU A 43 11.95 -15.77 6.64
CA LEU A 43 11.55 -16.02 5.26
C LEU A 43 11.08 -17.46 5.02
N ASP A 44 11.36 -18.41 5.92
CA ASP A 44 11.06 -19.84 5.70
C ASP A 44 9.60 -20.14 5.32
N PRO A 45 8.58 -19.49 5.91
CA PRO A 45 7.20 -19.73 5.50
C PRO A 45 6.88 -19.26 4.08
N GLU A 46 7.59 -18.24 3.59
CA GLU A 46 7.33 -17.57 2.31
C GLU A 46 8.61 -16.88 1.80
N PRO A 47 9.43 -17.54 0.98
CA PRO A 47 10.69 -16.95 0.53
C PRO A 47 10.52 -15.76 -0.40
N ASP A 48 9.41 -15.71 -1.14
CA ASP A 48 9.20 -14.71 -2.19
C ASP A 48 8.61 -13.41 -1.62
N LEU A 49 9.15 -12.28 -2.08
CA LEU A 49 8.73 -10.93 -1.68
C LEU A 49 7.92 -10.27 -2.80
N TYR A 50 6.60 -10.15 -2.63
CA TYR A 50 5.72 -9.62 -3.67
C TYR A 50 4.44 -8.98 -3.10
N ILE A 51 3.73 -8.28 -3.98
CA ILE A 51 2.38 -7.77 -3.74
C ILE A 51 1.45 -8.37 -4.80
N HIS A 52 0.33 -8.96 -4.36
CA HIS A 52 -0.74 -9.49 -5.19
C HIS A 52 -1.97 -8.61 -5.10
N VAL A 53 -2.58 -8.30 -6.25
CA VAL A 53 -3.82 -7.54 -6.36
C VAL A 53 -4.87 -8.38 -7.09
N HIS A 54 -6.00 -8.64 -6.43
CA HIS A 54 -7.09 -9.45 -6.96
C HIS A 54 -8.42 -8.70 -6.90
N ILE A 55 -9.18 -8.77 -8.00
CA ILE A 55 -10.50 -8.16 -8.11
C ILE A 55 -11.55 -9.26 -8.25
N ASP A 56 -12.41 -9.39 -7.25
CA ASP A 56 -13.60 -10.21 -7.31
C ASP A 56 -14.80 -9.34 -7.72
N LYS A 57 -15.12 -9.37 -9.02
CA LYS A 57 -16.24 -8.60 -9.60
C LYS A 57 -17.60 -9.06 -9.08
N VAL A 58 -17.73 -10.34 -8.71
CA VAL A 58 -19.01 -10.93 -8.27
C VAL A 58 -19.35 -10.46 -6.87
N ASN A 59 -18.39 -10.56 -5.95
CA ASN A 59 -18.56 -10.16 -4.56
C ASN A 59 -18.23 -8.68 -4.30
N LYS A 60 -17.77 -7.96 -5.34
CA LYS A 60 -17.33 -6.55 -5.29
C LYS A 60 -16.19 -6.32 -4.30
N ILE A 61 -15.20 -7.22 -4.33
CA ILE A 61 -14.05 -7.18 -3.42
C ILE A 61 -12.78 -6.84 -4.20
N LEU A 62 -12.04 -5.83 -3.72
CA LEU A 62 -10.66 -5.60 -4.13
C LEU A 62 -9.74 -6.07 -3.00
N THR A 63 -8.81 -6.96 -3.31
CA THR A 63 -7.86 -7.52 -2.34
C THR A 63 -6.44 -7.11 -2.71
N VAL A 64 -5.68 -6.60 -1.74
CA VAL A 64 -4.24 -6.35 -1.84
C VAL A 64 -3.55 -7.20 -0.78
N THR A 65 -2.67 -8.10 -1.22
CA THR A 65 -1.95 -9.04 -0.34
C THR A 65 -0.45 -8.87 -0.53
N ASP A 66 0.30 -8.67 0.55
CA ASP A 66 1.76 -8.69 0.54
C ASP A 66 2.30 -9.84 1.37
N THR A 67 3.49 -10.31 1.00
CA THR A 67 4.27 -11.29 1.75
C THR A 67 5.27 -10.63 2.72
N GLY A 68 4.94 -9.44 3.22
CA GLY A 68 5.79 -8.65 4.11
C GLY A 68 5.90 -9.25 5.52
N ILE A 69 6.30 -8.41 6.48
CA ILE A 69 6.54 -8.85 7.86
C ILE A 69 5.27 -9.29 8.61
N GLY A 70 4.09 -8.86 8.15
CA GLY A 70 2.82 -9.11 8.81
C GLY A 70 2.66 -8.30 10.12
N MET A 71 1.56 -8.55 10.83
CA MET A 71 1.25 -7.96 12.13
C MET A 71 0.70 -9.05 13.05
N CYS A 72 1.23 -9.11 14.26
CA CYS A 72 0.65 -9.92 15.32
C CYS A 72 -0.63 -9.26 15.88
N ARG A 73 -1.39 -9.99 16.71
CA ARG A 73 -2.66 -9.49 17.26
C ARG A 73 -2.54 -8.13 17.95
N GLU A 74 -1.52 -7.96 18.77
CA GLU A 74 -1.26 -6.72 19.51
C GLU A 74 -0.92 -5.57 18.56
N GLU A 75 -0.15 -5.85 17.50
CA GLU A 75 0.19 -4.87 16.48
C GLU A 75 -1.03 -4.45 15.65
N LEU A 76 -1.94 -5.38 15.31
CA LEU A 76 -3.22 -5.04 14.68
C LEU A 76 -4.04 -4.10 15.59
N LEU A 77 -4.14 -4.42 16.88
CA LEU A 77 -4.83 -3.57 17.85
C LEU A 77 -4.17 -2.21 18.03
N ILE A 78 -2.84 -2.14 18.00
CA ILE A 78 -2.11 -0.88 18.18
C ILE A 78 -2.17 -0.05 16.91
N ASN A 79 -1.75 -0.60 15.78
CA ASN A 79 -1.59 0.12 14.51
C ASN A 79 -2.94 0.49 13.89
N LEU A 80 -3.92 -0.42 13.93
CA LEU A 80 -5.25 -0.22 13.34
C LEU A 80 -6.33 0.08 14.38
N GLY A 81 -6.18 -0.39 15.62
CA GLY A 81 -7.16 -0.15 16.69
C GLY A 81 -6.93 1.11 17.52
N THR A 82 -5.69 1.61 17.68
CA THR A 82 -5.42 2.76 18.57
C THR A 82 -5.93 4.06 17.97
N ILE A 83 -5.83 4.28 16.67
CA ILE A 83 -6.40 5.48 16.03
C ILE A 83 -7.94 5.47 16.13
N ALA A 84 -8.54 4.28 16.26
CA ALA A 84 -9.97 4.13 16.55
C ALA A 84 -10.35 4.33 18.03
N LYS A 85 -9.43 4.08 18.99
CA LYS A 85 -9.65 4.20 20.45
C LYS A 85 -9.16 5.53 21.05
N SER A 86 -7.97 5.96 20.68
CA SER A 86 -7.33 7.21 21.09
C SER A 86 -7.93 8.33 20.25
N GLY A 87 -8.91 8.99 20.84
CA GLY A 87 -9.66 10.09 20.28
C GLY A 87 -8.87 10.94 19.29
N THR A 88 -9.45 11.04 18.10
CA THR A 88 -9.25 12.09 17.11
C THR A 88 -9.28 13.51 17.68
N ARG A 89 -9.53 13.74 18.98
CA ARG A 89 -9.52 15.07 19.59
C ARG A 89 -8.19 15.76 19.39
N ASP A 90 -7.04 15.13 19.64
CA ASP A 90 -5.75 15.82 19.45
C ASP A 90 -5.43 16.10 17.99
N PHE A 91 -5.91 15.25 17.08
CA PHE A 91 -5.80 15.44 15.62
C PHE A 91 -6.78 16.51 15.10
N ILE A 92 -8.04 16.49 15.53
CA ILE A 92 -9.10 17.45 15.23
C ILE A 92 -8.79 18.81 15.83
N THR A 93 -8.27 18.90 17.05
CA THR A 93 -7.87 20.16 17.69
C THR A 93 -6.71 20.82 16.93
N LYS A 94 -5.78 20.03 16.37
CA LYS A 94 -4.73 20.54 15.47
C LYS A 94 -5.27 20.96 14.09
N LEU A 95 -6.29 20.27 13.56
CA LEU A 95 -6.95 20.60 12.29
C LEU A 95 -7.87 21.83 12.36
N SER A 96 -8.65 21.97 13.43
CA SER A 96 -9.58 23.11 13.63
C SER A 96 -8.88 24.43 13.94
N GLY A 97 -7.58 24.40 14.26
CA GLY A 97 -6.77 25.60 14.49
C GLY A 97 -6.16 26.20 13.23
N THR A 98 -6.27 25.55 12.07
CA THR A 98 -5.71 26.01 10.79
C THR A 98 -6.83 26.22 9.77
N ASN A 99 -7.33 27.46 9.67
CA ASN A 99 -8.32 27.90 8.68
C ASN A 99 -7.76 27.99 7.24
N ASP A 100 -6.67 27.29 6.92
CA ASP A 100 -5.96 27.44 5.66
C ASP A 100 -6.08 26.20 4.77
N SER A 101 -6.79 26.42 3.66
CA SER A 101 -6.77 25.70 2.38
C SER A 101 -6.54 24.16 2.40
N SER A 102 -7.55 23.44 1.88
CA SER A 102 -7.68 21.99 1.71
C SER A 102 -6.47 21.22 1.12
N SER A 103 -5.48 21.90 0.54
CA SER A 103 -4.23 21.32 0.04
C SER A 103 -3.21 20.96 1.14
N SER A 104 -3.32 21.59 2.32
CA SER A 104 -2.38 21.37 3.43
C SER A 104 -2.68 20.05 4.17
N ILE A 105 -3.94 19.62 4.16
CA ILE A 105 -4.43 18.49 4.96
C ILE A 105 -4.06 17.14 4.31
N SER A 106 -4.10 17.04 2.98
CA SER A 106 -3.74 15.81 2.24
C SER A 106 -2.25 15.43 2.41
N SER A 107 -1.38 16.44 2.56
CA SER A 107 0.06 16.26 2.80
C SER A 107 0.42 15.95 4.25
N GLN A 108 -0.40 16.36 5.22
CA GLN A 108 -0.16 16.13 6.64
C GLN A 108 -0.50 14.69 7.07
N ILE A 109 -1.47 14.03 6.44
CA ILE A 109 -1.91 12.66 6.77
C ILE A 109 -0.83 11.61 6.49
N GLY A 110 -0.02 11.82 5.45
CA GLY A 110 1.13 10.97 5.15
C GLY A 110 2.23 10.99 6.23
N GLN A 111 2.20 11.95 7.16
CA GLN A 111 3.13 12.06 8.29
C GLN A 111 2.61 11.46 9.60
N PHE A 112 1.30 11.16 9.71
CA PHE A 112 0.67 10.70 10.95
C PHE A 112 0.27 9.21 10.96
N GLY A 113 0.66 8.42 9.95
CA GLY A 113 0.36 6.97 9.92
C GLY A 113 -1.12 6.63 9.70
N VAL A 114 -1.92 7.58 9.21
CA VAL A 114 -3.37 7.45 8.99
C VAL A 114 -3.75 7.05 7.55
N GLY A 115 -2.77 6.82 6.67
CA GLY A 115 -2.96 6.51 5.25
C GLY A 115 -3.85 5.29 4.99
N PHE A 116 -3.81 4.28 5.88
CA PHE A 116 -4.66 3.10 5.81
C PHE A 116 -6.16 3.45 5.73
N TYR A 117 -6.64 4.44 6.48
CA TYR A 117 -8.07 4.78 6.55
C TYR A 117 -8.65 5.39 5.27
N SER A 118 -7.80 5.73 4.30
CA SER A 118 -8.26 6.16 2.96
C SER A 118 -9.07 5.07 2.24
N VAL A 119 -8.94 3.80 2.62
CA VAL A 119 -9.75 2.70 2.08
C VAL A 119 -11.26 2.88 2.31
N PHE A 120 -11.67 3.58 3.37
CA PHE A 120 -13.09 3.86 3.64
C PHE A 120 -13.71 4.90 2.69
N LEU A 121 -12.91 5.52 1.82
CA LEU A 121 -13.43 6.33 0.70
C LEU A 121 -14.10 5.46 -0.38
N VAL A 122 -13.68 4.20 -0.46
CA VAL A 122 -14.09 3.27 -1.53
C VAL A 122 -14.75 2.00 -1.01
N ALA A 123 -14.70 1.73 0.29
CA ALA A 123 -15.21 0.50 0.88
C ALA A 123 -16.14 0.76 2.07
N ASP A 124 -17.25 0.02 2.14
CA ASP A 124 -18.19 0.04 3.28
C ASP A 124 -17.73 -0.87 4.41
N ARG A 125 -16.93 -1.90 4.08
CA ARG A 125 -16.36 -2.88 5.00
C ARG A 125 -14.93 -3.21 4.59
N VAL A 126 -14.05 -3.33 5.58
CA VAL A 126 -12.63 -3.62 5.40
C VAL A 126 -12.26 -4.80 6.28
N VAL A 127 -11.61 -5.80 5.70
CA VAL A 127 -11.12 -6.98 6.41
C VAL A 127 -9.62 -7.09 6.16
N VAL A 128 -8.83 -7.04 7.22
CA VAL A 128 -7.38 -7.18 7.19
C VAL A 128 -7.02 -8.49 7.88
N ALA A 129 -6.61 -9.48 7.09
CA ALA A 129 -6.01 -10.70 7.61
C ALA A 129 -4.49 -10.52 7.68
N SER A 130 -3.84 -10.83 8.79
CA SER A 130 -2.40 -10.70 8.92
C SER A 130 -1.79 -11.83 9.75
N LYS A 131 -0.60 -12.25 9.35
CA LYS A 131 0.19 -13.29 10.00
C LYS A 131 1.65 -12.84 10.09
N CYS A 132 2.11 -12.62 11.31
CA CYS A 132 3.50 -12.31 11.61
C CYS A 132 4.31 -13.60 11.86
N HIS A 133 5.64 -13.50 11.83
CA HIS A 133 6.51 -14.65 12.08
C HIS A 133 6.44 -15.16 13.52
N SER A 134 6.30 -14.26 14.50
CA SER A 134 6.29 -14.60 15.92
C SER A 134 4.96 -15.15 16.44
N ASP A 135 3.91 -15.17 15.62
CA ASP A 135 2.60 -15.73 15.97
C ASP A 135 2.19 -16.79 14.93
N PRO A 136 2.07 -18.07 15.31
CA PRO A 136 1.61 -19.09 14.38
C PRO A 136 0.15 -18.88 13.95
N VAL A 137 -0.62 -18.07 14.67
CA VAL A 137 -2.03 -17.79 14.43
C VAL A 137 -2.19 -16.56 13.53
N GLN A 138 -3.00 -16.71 12.48
CA GLN A 138 -3.45 -15.59 11.68
C GLN A 138 -4.62 -14.90 12.37
N HIS A 139 -4.59 -13.56 12.42
CA HIS A 139 -5.66 -12.75 12.99
C HIS A 139 -6.35 -11.93 11.91
N ILE A 140 -7.60 -11.59 12.16
CA ILE A 140 -8.40 -10.68 11.35
C ILE A 140 -8.68 -9.42 12.17
N PHE A 141 -8.36 -8.28 11.60
CA PHE A 141 -8.99 -7.00 11.93
C PHE A 141 -10.12 -6.75 10.95
N GLU A 142 -11.31 -6.47 11.45
CA GLU A 142 -12.47 -6.15 10.64
C GLU A 142 -13.08 -4.84 11.11
N ALA A 143 -13.39 -3.99 10.15
CA ALA A 143 -14.01 -2.70 10.40
C ALA A 143 -15.10 -2.39 9.37
N ASP A 144 -16.23 -1.93 9.88
CA ASP A 144 -17.34 -1.37 9.11
C ASP A 144 -17.72 0.02 9.64
N THR A 145 -18.77 0.62 9.11
CA THR A 145 -19.17 2.01 9.39
C THR A 145 -19.49 2.30 10.87
N GLY A 146 -19.59 1.29 11.73
CA GLY A 146 -19.94 1.45 13.15
C GLY A 146 -19.19 0.56 14.13
N SER A 147 -18.45 -0.45 13.66
CA SER A 147 -17.81 -1.44 14.52
C SER A 147 -16.40 -1.78 14.07
N ILE A 148 -15.55 -2.11 15.04
CA ILE A 148 -14.19 -2.58 14.82
C ILE A 148 -13.97 -3.77 15.74
N GLN A 149 -13.48 -4.87 15.19
CA GLN A 149 -13.21 -6.09 15.92
C GLN A 149 -11.89 -6.72 15.46
N VAL A 150 -11.22 -7.38 16.40
CA VAL A 150 -10.03 -8.19 16.12
C VAL A 150 -10.25 -9.57 16.70
N PHE A 151 -10.13 -10.59 15.86
CA PHE A 151 -10.38 -11.99 16.23
C PHE A 151 -9.47 -12.94 15.45
N VAL A 152 -9.35 -14.17 15.93
CA VAL A 152 -8.58 -15.23 15.26
C VAL A 152 -9.25 -15.63 13.96
N ASP A 153 -8.48 -15.81 12.88
CA ASP A 153 -9.05 -16.16 11.58
C ASP A 153 -9.72 -17.56 11.61
N PRO A 154 -11.05 -17.65 11.42
CA PRO A 154 -11.78 -18.91 11.49
C PRO A 154 -11.49 -19.85 10.31
N ARG A 155 -10.87 -19.35 9.22
CA ARG A 155 -10.56 -20.13 8.01
C ARG A 155 -9.30 -20.97 8.15
N ASN A 156 -8.56 -20.80 9.25
CA ASN A 156 -7.31 -21.47 9.57
C ASN A 156 -6.17 -21.17 8.57
N SER A 157 -5.38 -20.13 8.88
CA SER A 157 -4.16 -19.64 8.20
C SER A 157 -4.15 -19.71 6.67
N SER A 158 -4.83 -18.78 6.01
CA SER A 158 -4.74 -18.64 4.53
C SER A 158 -3.41 -18.04 4.06
N LEU A 159 -2.71 -17.29 4.91
CA LEU A 159 -1.41 -16.70 4.62
C LEU A 159 -0.30 -17.57 5.22
N SER A 160 0.80 -17.69 4.46
CA SER A 160 2.09 -18.19 4.93
C SER A 160 2.77 -17.16 5.84
N ARG A 161 2.87 -15.91 5.37
CA ARG A 161 3.31 -14.71 6.09
C ARG A 161 2.72 -13.46 5.40
N GLY A 162 2.57 -12.36 6.14
CA GLY A 162 2.28 -11.05 5.56
C GLY A 162 0.88 -10.55 5.88
N THR A 163 0.32 -9.72 5.00
CA THR A 163 -0.96 -9.05 5.23
C THR A 163 -1.83 -9.07 3.98
N SER A 164 -3.12 -9.32 4.15
CA SER A 164 -4.14 -9.27 3.11
C SER A 164 -5.24 -8.29 3.49
N VAL A 165 -5.36 -7.19 2.75
CA VAL A 165 -6.39 -6.16 2.92
C VAL A 165 -7.48 -6.38 1.88
N MET A 166 -8.67 -6.76 2.34
CA MET A 166 -9.87 -6.97 1.53
C MET A 166 -10.82 -5.80 1.70
N LEU A 167 -11.15 -5.15 0.58
CA LEU A 167 -12.03 -4.00 0.51
C LEU A 167 -13.36 -4.41 -0.12
N TYR A 168 -14.43 -4.39 0.66
CA TYR A 168 -15.79 -4.57 0.15
C TYR A 168 -16.26 -3.22 -0.39
N LEU A 169 -16.18 -3.06 -1.71
CA LEU A 169 -16.34 -1.76 -2.35
C LEU A 169 -17.78 -1.25 -2.24
N ASN A 170 -17.90 0.04 -1.96
CA ASN A 170 -19.18 0.75 -1.94
C ASN A 170 -19.72 0.96 -3.37
N GLN A 171 -20.97 1.38 -3.49
CA GLN A 171 -21.63 1.53 -4.80
C GLN A 171 -20.92 2.55 -5.71
N GLU A 172 -20.40 3.63 -5.11
CA GLU A 172 -19.71 4.71 -5.83
C GLU A 172 -18.28 4.36 -6.27
N ALA A 173 -17.75 3.22 -5.82
CA ALA A 173 -16.40 2.74 -6.09
C ALA A 173 -16.36 1.61 -7.14
N SER A 174 -17.47 1.39 -7.86
CA SER A 174 -17.58 0.32 -8.87
C SER A 174 -16.53 0.40 -9.98
N ASP A 175 -15.99 1.58 -10.27
CA ASP A 175 -14.90 1.76 -11.25
C ASP A 175 -13.61 1.03 -10.84
N PHE A 176 -13.37 0.81 -9.56
CA PHE A 176 -12.21 0.06 -9.06
C PHE A 176 -12.37 -1.46 -9.20
N LEU A 177 -13.49 -1.94 -9.76
CA LEU A 177 -13.67 -3.34 -10.19
C LEU A 177 -13.18 -3.58 -11.64
N LYS A 178 -12.73 -2.53 -12.34
CA LYS A 178 -12.18 -2.63 -13.69
C LYS A 178 -10.66 -2.87 -13.60
N GLU A 179 -10.19 -3.94 -14.23
CA GLU A 179 -8.76 -4.31 -14.27
C GLU A 179 -7.89 -3.18 -14.83
N ASP A 180 -8.29 -2.56 -15.96
CA ASP A 180 -7.57 -1.44 -16.56
C ASP A 180 -7.43 -0.25 -15.60
N THR A 181 -8.44 0.02 -14.78
CA THR A 181 -8.41 1.11 -13.80
C THR A 181 -7.39 0.81 -12.71
N ILE A 182 -7.43 -0.39 -12.13
CA ILE A 182 -6.49 -0.80 -11.08
C ILE A 182 -5.07 -0.90 -11.62
N GLU A 183 -4.86 -1.48 -12.80
CA GLU A 183 -3.54 -1.59 -13.43
C GLU A 183 -2.92 -0.21 -13.68
N ASN A 184 -3.68 0.75 -14.20
CA ASN A 184 -3.19 2.10 -14.43
C ASN A 184 -2.84 2.82 -13.11
N LEU A 185 -3.61 2.60 -12.05
CA LEU A 185 -3.31 3.16 -10.73
C LEU A 185 -2.08 2.51 -10.11
N ILE A 186 -1.91 1.18 -10.23
CA ILE A 186 -0.70 0.50 -9.78
C ILE A 186 0.50 1.09 -10.51
N LYS A 187 0.50 1.12 -11.86
CA LYS A 187 1.60 1.68 -12.65
C LYS A 187 1.96 3.10 -12.24
N LYS A 188 0.94 3.95 -12.03
CA LYS A 188 1.11 5.35 -11.58
C LYS A 188 1.76 5.48 -10.18
N TYR A 189 1.48 4.55 -9.28
CA TYR A 189 1.95 4.61 -7.89
C TYR A 189 3.04 3.62 -7.53
N SER A 190 3.52 2.81 -8.48
CA SER A 190 4.52 1.76 -8.21
C SER A 190 5.76 1.87 -9.09
N GLU A 191 5.95 2.99 -9.79
CA GLU A 191 7.06 3.15 -10.74
C GLU A 191 8.45 2.98 -10.10
N PHE A 192 8.59 3.35 -8.83
CA PHE A 192 9.85 3.26 -8.08
C PHE A 192 9.85 2.15 -7.01
N ILE A 193 8.85 1.28 -7.03
CA ILE A 193 8.73 0.19 -6.06
C ILE A 193 9.56 -1.01 -6.53
N MET A 194 10.49 -1.43 -5.69
CA MET A 194 11.44 -2.51 -6.00
C MET A 194 10.86 -3.92 -5.88
N PHE A 195 9.67 -4.10 -5.30
CA PHE A 195 9.06 -5.42 -5.18
C PHE A 195 8.08 -5.67 -6.34
N PRO A 196 8.02 -6.89 -6.88
CA PRO A 196 7.08 -7.21 -7.94
C PRO A 196 5.64 -7.13 -7.44
N ILE A 197 4.80 -6.47 -8.23
CA ILE A 197 3.36 -6.36 -8.05
C ILE A 197 2.72 -7.17 -9.17
N PHE A 198 1.89 -8.14 -8.79
CA PHE A 198 1.13 -8.97 -9.70
C PHE A 198 -0.36 -8.65 -9.56
N MET A 199 -1.06 -8.67 -10.68
CA MET A 199 -2.51 -8.59 -10.74
C MET A 199 -3.05 -9.89 -11.31
N TRP A 200 -4.07 -10.45 -10.66
CA TRP A 200 -4.76 -11.62 -11.19
C TRP A 200 -5.52 -11.23 -12.45
N SER A 201 -5.32 -11.95 -13.55
CA SER A 201 -5.98 -11.67 -14.82
C SER A 201 -6.26 -12.94 -15.61
N THR A 202 -7.28 -12.87 -16.46
CA THR A 202 -7.59 -13.87 -17.48
C THR A 202 -7.15 -13.40 -18.87
N LEU A 203 -6.37 -12.33 -18.95
CA LEU A 203 -5.87 -11.75 -20.19
C LEU A 203 -4.34 -11.81 -20.21
N ASP A 204 -3.76 -12.16 -21.36
CA ASP A 204 -2.33 -12.05 -21.61
C ASP A 204 -1.89 -10.60 -21.95
N ASP A 205 -0.59 -10.41 -22.21
CA ASP A 205 -0.03 -9.09 -22.56
C ASP A 205 -0.58 -8.52 -23.88
N ASP A 206 -1.09 -9.37 -24.78
CA ASP A 206 -1.76 -9.00 -26.03
C ASP A 206 -3.28 -8.75 -25.85
N ARG A 207 -3.77 -8.79 -24.61
CA ARG A 207 -5.21 -8.73 -24.25
C ARG A 207 -6.05 -9.88 -24.82
N LYS A 208 -5.47 -11.06 -25.01
CA LYS A 208 -6.19 -12.28 -25.39
C LYS A 208 -6.59 -13.07 -24.16
N GLU A 209 -7.76 -13.72 -24.22
CA GLU A 209 -8.22 -14.57 -23.13
C GLU A 209 -7.33 -15.81 -22.97
N VAL A 210 -6.88 -16.02 -21.73
CA VAL A 210 -6.05 -17.14 -21.29
C VAL A 210 -6.54 -17.67 -19.94
N ALA A 211 -5.99 -18.80 -19.51
CA ALA A 211 -6.26 -19.31 -18.17
C ALA A 211 -5.91 -18.26 -17.09
N PRO A 212 -6.68 -18.21 -15.98
CA PRO A 212 -6.41 -17.28 -14.89
C PRO A 212 -4.97 -17.42 -14.37
N HIS A 213 -4.25 -16.30 -14.28
CA HIS A 213 -2.86 -16.28 -13.83
C HIS A 213 -2.51 -14.94 -13.15
N TRP A 214 -1.39 -14.95 -12.42
CA TRP A 214 -0.79 -13.72 -11.88
C TRP A 214 0.08 -13.07 -12.94
N ARG A 215 -0.34 -11.89 -13.43
CA ARG A 215 0.42 -11.09 -14.40
C ARG A 215 1.13 -9.95 -13.68
N ARG A 216 2.41 -9.80 -13.94
CA ARG A 216 3.20 -8.72 -13.33
C ARG A 216 2.85 -7.37 -13.97
N VAL A 217 2.58 -6.36 -13.15
CA VAL A 217 2.11 -5.05 -13.63
C VAL A 217 3.13 -3.92 -13.44
N ASN A 218 4.07 -4.03 -12.51
CA ASN A 218 5.11 -3.03 -12.29
C ASN A 218 6.49 -3.43 -12.85
N ARG A 219 7.31 -2.42 -13.14
CA ARG A 219 8.73 -2.58 -13.47
C ARG A 219 9.52 -2.64 -12.16
N VAL A 220 10.47 -3.58 -12.05
CA VAL A 220 11.29 -3.76 -10.82
C VAL A 220 12.68 -3.17 -10.99
N SER A 221 13.11 -2.81 -12.22
CA SER A 221 14.45 -2.24 -12.41
C SER A 221 14.55 -0.90 -11.69
N PRO A 222 15.27 -0.82 -10.56
CA PRO A 222 15.38 0.42 -9.82
C PRO A 222 16.05 1.46 -10.71
N LEU A 223 15.68 2.74 -10.54
CA LEU A 223 16.17 3.80 -11.41
C LEU A 223 17.70 3.88 -11.41
N TRP A 224 18.34 3.68 -10.25
CA TRP A 224 19.81 3.70 -10.09
C TRP A 224 20.54 2.49 -10.68
N MET A 225 19.85 1.42 -11.09
CA MET A 225 20.47 0.29 -11.80
C MET A 225 20.36 0.43 -13.32
N ARG A 226 19.59 1.40 -13.82
CA ARG A 226 19.42 1.64 -15.26
C ARG A 226 20.58 2.50 -15.77
N PRO A 227 21.07 2.28 -17.02
CA PRO A 227 22.07 3.16 -17.62
C PRO A 227 21.57 4.61 -17.62
N ALA A 228 22.38 5.56 -17.11
CA ALA A 228 21.98 6.97 -16.96
C ALA A 228 21.45 7.61 -18.26
N LYS A 229 21.98 7.17 -19.41
CA LYS A 229 21.55 7.58 -20.76
C LYS A 229 20.11 7.18 -21.12
N ASN A 230 19.55 6.17 -20.45
CA ASN A 230 18.21 5.65 -20.68
C ASN A 230 17.20 6.18 -19.63
N ILE A 231 17.56 7.23 -18.90
CA ILE A 231 16.73 7.82 -17.85
C ILE A 231 16.52 9.30 -18.19
N SER A 232 15.26 9.69 -18.33
CA SER A 232 14.87 11.08 -18.57
C SER A 232 15.01 11.94 -17.32
N ALA A 233 15.12 13.26 -17.50
CA ALA A 233 15.11 14.21 -16.38
C ALA A 233 13.84 14.06 -15.52
N THR A 234 12.68 13.88 -16.16
CA THR A 234 11.39 13.66 -15.48
C THR A 234 11.43 12.43 -14.58
N GLU A 235 12.00 11.31 -15.03
CA GLU A 235 12.13 10.11 -14.20
C GLU A 235 13.03 10.34 -12.97
N TYR A 236 14.10 11.14 -13.08
CA TYR A 236 14.92 11.52 -11.91
C TYR A 236 14.13 12.38 -10.92
N GLU A 237 13.35 13.34 -11.41
CA GLU A 237 12.51 14.20 -10.57
C GLU A 237 11.44 13.38 -9.86
N GLU A 238 10.77 12.48 -10.57
CA GLU A 238 9.76 11.59 -10.01
C GLU A 238 10.37 10.64 -8.98
N PHE A 239 11.54 10.06 -9.26
CA PHE A 239 12.26 9.24 -8.31
C PHE A 239 12.66 10.00 -7.04
N TYR A 240 13.25 11.20 -7.20
CA TYR A 240 13.56 12.08 -6.08
C TYR A 240 12.34 12.34 -5.20
N ASN A 241 11.20 12.69 -5.81
CA ASN A 241 9.97 12.93 -5.06
C ASN A 241 9.49 11.64 -4.35
N SER A 242 9.61 10.47 -4.99
CA SER A 242 9.21 9.20 -4.42
C SER A 242 10.00 8.81 -3.16
N ILE A 243 11.31 9.06 -3.11
CA ILE A 243 12.16 8.67 -1.96
C ILE A 243 12.20 9.73 -0.85
N THR A 244 12.09 11.02 -1.21
CA THR A 244 12.27 12.11 -0.24
C THR A 244 10.97 12.41 0.51
N TYR A 245 9.85 12.25 -0.18
CA TYR A 245 8.53 12.60 0.33
C TYR A 245 7.53 11.45 0.24
N GLY A 246 7.86 10.32 -0.40
CA GLY A 246 6.86 9.34 -0.80
C GLY A 246 5.95 9.89 -1.90
N HIS A 247 4.90 9.15 -2.28
CA HIS A 247 3.85 9.67 -3.16
C HIS A 247 2.93 10.74 -2.49
N LYS A 248 3.42 11.43 -1.44
CA LYS A 248 2.60 12.13 -0.42
C LYS A 248 2.39 13.63 -0.69
N ARG A 249 2.86 14.21 -1.81
CA ARG A 249 2.62 15.62 -2.18
C ARG A 249 1.90 15.77 -3.52
N GLU A 250 1.02 16.79 -3.60
CA GLU A 250 0.37 17.25 -4.85
C GLU A 250 1.27 18.17 -5.70
N ARG A 251 2.35 18.71 -5.11
CA ARG A 251 3.35 19.52 -5.82
C ARG A 251 4.69 18.80 -5.89
N TYR A 252 5.05 18.42 -7.11
CA TYR A 252 6.40 18.01 -7.48
C TYR A 252 7.35 19.18 -7.18
N ALA A 253 8.37 18.92 -6.36
CA ALA A 253 9.51 19.81 -6.25
C ALA A 253 10.64 19.18 -7.08
N ALA A 254 11.15 19.93 -8.05
CA ALA A 254 12.34 19.51 -8.77
C ALA A 254 13.53 19.55 -7.78
N PRO A 255 14.41 18.52 -7.77
CA PRO A 255 15.68 18.61 -7.07
C PRO A 255 16.50 19.77 -7.66
N LEU A 256 17.34 20.41 -6.84
CA LEU A 256 18.27 21.45 -7.32
C LEU A 256 19.27 20.92 -8.37
N GLY A 257 19.54 19.62 -8.31
CA GLY A 257 20.37 18.86 -9.24
C GLY A 257 20.53 17.44 -8.72
N TRP A 258 21.06 16.55 -9.57
CA TRP A 258 21.38 15.18 -9.22
C TRP A 258 22.69 14.75 -9.87
N VAL A 259 23.33 13.73 -9.28
CA VAL A 259 24.46 13.03 -9.87
C VAL A 259 24.12 11.54 -9.83
N HIS A 260 24.22 10.87 -10.97
CA HIS A 260 24.05 9.42 -11.09
C HIS A 260 25.39 8.83 -11.54
N VAL A 261 26.04 8.10 -10.65
CA VAL A 261 27.34 7.47 -10.88
C VAL A 261 27.19 5.97 -10.65
N PHE A 262 27.87 5.19 -11.49
CA PHE A 262 28.16 3.79 -11.23
C PHE A 262 29.66 3.70 -10.96
N ALA A 263 30.06 3.27 -9.77
CA ALA A 263 31.46 3.19 -9.38
C ALA A 263 31.91 1.72 -9.37
N GLU A 264 32.88 1.41 -10.22
CA GLU A 264 33.57 0.10 -10.23
C GLU A 264 34.94 0.25 -9.58
N GLY A 265 35.33 -0.69 -8.71
CA GLY A 265 36.59 -0.64 -7.98
C GLY A 265 36.75 -1.81 -7.00
N GLU A 266 37.43 -1.58 -5.88
CA GLU A 266 37.56 -2.57 -4.81
C GLU A 266 36.19 -2.88 -4.17
N THR A 267 35.27 -1.92 -4.23
CA THR A 267 33.84 -2.08 -3.94
C THR A 267 33.02 -1.51 -5.08
N ASN A 268 31.96 -2.22 -5.48
CA ASN A 268 31.02 -1.77 -6.51
C ASN A 268 29.78 -1.15 -5.85
N PHE A 269 29.39 0.07 -6.25
CA PHE A 269 28.16 0.72 -5.79
C PHE A 269 27.60 1.71 -6.83
#